data_AF-A0A5C3PAQ3-F1
#
_entry.id   AF-A0A5C3PAQ3-F1
#
_cell.length_a   1.000
_cell.length_b   1.000
_cell.length_c   1.000
_cell.angle_alpha   90.00
_cell.angle_beta   90.00
_cell.angle_gamma   90.00
#
_symmetry.space_group_name_H-M   'P 1'
#
loop_
_entity.id
_entity.type
_entity.pdbx_description
1 polymer ?
#
loop_
_entity_poly.entity_id
_entity_poly.type
_entity_poly.pdbx_seq_one_letter_code
_entity_poly.pdbx_strand_id
1 'polypeptide(L)'
;MSIARDDQVWLQDGNVIIVSEDDVAFRVHLPGTIAHRSDIFRDLFALPRSDTSHDMVEGCPAIRLQDSSTNLRHLLLVLCCGKNYYYSHDEVRCVPFSVLDSLVRLGHKYAVHDVLSDALGRLKKYYCPTLDEWDDVDRRSRWVQTSPTDAFKVIELASEADRHPIPLPRCVPHVLWAHHLERSFRCIVRTPFG
;
A
#
# COMPACT_ATOMS: atom_id res chain seq x y z
N MET A 1 -23.44 -15.66 -3.05
CA MET A 1 -22.38 -15.04 -2.23
C MET A 1 -22.93 -13.75 -1.66
N SER A 2 -22.76 -13.51 -0.35
CA SER A 2 -23.24 -12.29 0.31
C SER A 2 -22.12 -11.28 0.39
N ILE A 3 -22.38 -10.07 -0.10
CA ILE A 3 -21.46 -8.95 0.04
C ILE A 3 -21.44 -8.54 1.53
N ALA A 4 -20.26 -8.45 2.12
CA ALA A 4 -20.07 -8.02 3.51
C ALA A 4 -19.72 -6.54 3.56
N ARG A 5 -20.30 -5.78 4.49
CA ARG A 5 -19.95 -4.36 4.66
C ARG A 5 -18.65 -4.22 5.44
N ASP A 6 -17.80 -3.30 5.01
CA ASP A 6 -16.67 -2.87 5.81
C ASP A 6 -17.12 -2.02 6.99
N ASP A 7 -16.51 -2.23 8.15
CA ASP A 7 -16.83 -1.52 9.40
C ASP A 7 -16.12 -0.15 9.50
N GLN A 8 -15.01 0.01 8.81
CA GLN A 8 -14.14 1.18 8.90
C GLN A 8 -14.42 2.22 7.81
N VAL A 9 -14.81 1.78 6.61
CA VAL A 9 -15.10 2.66 5.47
C VAL A 9 -16.55 2.46 5.04
N TRP A 10 -17.45 3.04 5.84
CA TRP A 10 -18.88 3.07 5.55
C TRP A 10 -19.48 4.46 5.81
N LEU A 11 -19.43 5.32 4.81
CA LEU A 11 -20.00 6.67 4.90
C LEU A 11 -21.52 6.61 4.78
N GLN A 12 -22.23 7.09 5.81
CA GLN A 12 -23.71 7.03 5.87
C GLN A 12 -24.38 7.78 4.71
N ASP A 13 -23.76 8.87 4.29
CA ASP A 13 -24.17 9.74 3.19
C ASP A 13 -23.46 9.41 1.87
N GLY A 14 -22.61 8.37 1.83
CA GLY A 14 -21.85 7.98 0.64
C GLY A 14 -22.76 7.63 -0.53
N ASN A 15 -22.35 8.06 -1.73
CA ASN A 15 -23.17 8.01 -2.95
C ASN A 15 -22.84 6.83 -3.88
N VAL A 16 -21.78 6.08 -3.59
CA VAL A 16 -21.34 4.95 -4.40
C VAL A 16 -20.74 3.87 -3.50
N ILE A 17 -20.87 2.62 -3.94
CA ILE A 17 -20.29 1.45 -3.29
C ILE A 17 -19.14 0.90 -4.14
N ILE A 18 -18.01 0.62 -3.50
CA ILE A 18 -16.89 -0.12 -4.09
C ILE A 18 -16.91 -1.51 -3.49
N VAL A 19 -16.90 -2.54 -4.33
CA VAL A 19 -16.87 -3.95 -3.92
C VAL A 19 -15.50 -4.52 -4.29
N SER A 20 -14.83 -5.13 -3.33
CA SER A 20 -13.54 -5.79 -3.53
C SER A 20 -13.67 -7.15 -4.23
N GLU A 21 -12.54 -7.75 -4.57
CA GLU A 21 -12.50 -9.11 -5.16
C GLU A 21 -13.04 -10.19 -4.21
N ASP A 22 -12.90 -9.97 -2.90
CA ASP A 22 -13.32 -10.85 -1.80
C ASP A 22 -14.70 -10.46 -1.22
N ASP A 23 -15.56 -9.84 -2.04
CA ASP A 23 -16.96 -9.49 -1.74
C ASP A 23 -17.14 -8.57 -0.50
N VAL A 24 -16.16 -7.71 -0.19
CA VAL A 24 -16.30 -6.65 0.82
C VAL A 24 -16.69 -5.33 0.16
N ALA A 25 -17.75 -4.71 0.65
CA ALA A 25 -18.25 -3.43 0.20
C ALA A 25 -17.81 -2.27 1.09
N PHE A 26 -17.40 -1.20 0.43
CA PHE A 26 -17.05 0.09 1.01
C PHE A 26 -18.02 1.14 0.49
N ARG A 27 -18.60 1.94 1.37
CA ARG A 27 -19.50 3.04 0.97
C ARG A 27 -18.76 4.36 1.09
N VAL A 28 -18.61 5.07 -0.03
CA VAL A 28 -17.71 6.22 -0.14
C VAL A 28 -18.35 7.40 -0.87
N HIS A 29 -17.72 8.57 -0.74
CA HIS A 29 -18.02 9.77 -1.50
C HIS A 29 -17.02 9.97 -2.61
N LEU A 30 -17.53 10.02 -3.84
CA LEU A 30 -16.68 9.86 -5.00
C LEU A 30 -16.29 11.14 -5.72
N PRO A 31 -17.23 12.00 -6.10
CA PRO A 31 -16.90 13.26 -6.76
C PRO A 31 -16.03 14.18 -5.88
N GLY A 32 -16.33 14.27 -4.58
CA GLY A 32 -15.68 15.24 -3.68
C GLY A 32 -14.35 14.79 -3.08
N THR A 33 -14.02 13.49 -3.12
CA THR A 33 -12.90 12.96 -2.32
C THR A 33 -11.92 12.14 -3.15
N ILE A 34 -12.40 11.08 -3.79
CA ILE A 34 -11.53 10.13 -4.52
C ILE A 34 -11.20 10.67 -5.93
N ALA A 35 -12.19 11.19 -6.66
CA ALA A 35 -12.02 11.63 -8.05
C ALA A 35 -11.13 12.88 -8.21
N HIS A 36 -10.95 13.67 -7.15
CA HIS A 36 -10.03 14.81 -7.14
C HIS A 36 -8.56 14.40 -7.03
N ARG A 37 -8.28 13.20 -6.47
CA ARG A 37 -6.93 12.70 -6.21
C ARG A 37 -6.50 11.61 -7.18
N SER A 38 -7.37 11.21 -8.10
CA SER A 38 -7.12 10.13 -9.05
C SER A 38 -7.95 10.30 -10.32
N ASP A 39 -7.22 10.48 -11.43
CA ASP A 39 -7.80 10.52 -12.77
C ASP A 39 -8.42 9.17 -13.16
N ILE A 40 -7.77 8.06 -12.78
CA ILE A 40 -8.25 6.70 -13.08
C ILE A 40 -9.57 6.43 -12.37
N PHE A 41 -9.69 6.81 -11.10
CA PHE A 41 -10.97 6.74 -10.41
C PHE A 41 -11.97 7.63 -11.12
N ARG A 42 -11.69 8.93 -11.35
CA ARG A 42 -12.62 9.82 -12.07
C ARG A 42 -13.16 9.19 -13.35
N ASP A 43 -12.30 8.59 -14.17
CA ASP A 43 -12.67 7.95 -15.42
C ASP A 43 -13.51 6.68 -15.20
N LEU A 44 -13.13 5.83 -14.23
CA LEU A 44 -13.91 4.66 -13.80
C LEU A 44 -15.37 5.02 -13.44
N PHE A 45 -15.62 6.24 -12.93
CA PHE A 45 -16.97 6.73 -12.60
C PHE A 45 -17.65 7.51 -13.72
N ALA A 46 -16.89 8.11 -14.64
CA ALA A 46 -17.43 8.88 -15.75
C ALA A 46 -17.86 8.01 -16.94
N LEU A 47 -17.33 6.79 -17.06
CA LEU A 47 -17.69 5.88 -18.15
C LEU A 47 -19.21 5.59 -18.15
N PRO A 48 -19.92 5.84 -19.27
CA PRO A 48 -21.29 5.38 -19.44
C PRO A 48 -21.29 3.86 -19.33
N ARG A 49 -21.77 3.33 -18.21
CA ARG A 49 -21.80 1.88 -17.97
C ARG A 49 -22.89 1.29 -18.86
N SER A 50 -22.50 0.88 -20.06
CA SER A 50 -23.38 0.25 -21.04
C SER A 50 -23.87 -1.11 -20.53
N ASP A 51 -25.18 -1.20 -20.31
CA ASP A 51 -26.04 -2.37 -20.56
C ASP A 51 -25.89 -3.70 -19.81
N THR A 52 -25.05 -3.83 -18.79
CA THR A 52 -25.10 -5.01 -17.90
C THR A 52 -25.21 -4.60 -16.45
N SER A 53 -26.45 -4.53 -15.98
CA SER A 53 -26.87 -4.39 -14.57
C SER A 53 -26.08 -3.33 -13.80
N HIS A 54 -26.70 -2.18 -13.55
CA HIS A 54 -26.32 -1.40 -12.38
C HIS A 54 -26.41 -2.35 -11.18
N ASP A 55 -25.27 -2.88 -10.73
CA ASP A 55 -25.19 -3.63 -9.48
C ASP A 55 -25.52 -2.61 -8.40
N MET A 56 -26.80 -2.52 -8.07
CA MET A 56 -27.29 -1.65 -7.03
C MET A 56 -27.13 -2.43 -5.74
N VAL A 57 -26.12 -2.06 -4.96
CA VAL A 57 -25.99 -2.57 -3.60
C VAL A 57 -26.70 -1.56 -2.71
N GLU A 58 -27.78 -1.98 -2.05
CA GLU A 58 -28.53 -1.12 -1.12
C GLU A 58 -29.03 0.19 -1.72
N GLY A 59 -29.42 0.16 -3.00
CA GLY A 59 -29.90 1.33 -3.72
C GLY A 59 -28.82 2.34 -4.13
N CYS A 60 -27.54 2.02 -3.92
CA CYS A 60 -26.40 2.80 -4.39
C CYS A 60 -25.73 2.11 -5.58
N PRO A 61 -25.26 2.85 -6.60
CA PRO A 61 -24.45 2.29 -7.66
C PRO A 61 -23.20 1.62 -7.09
N ALA A 62 -22.95 0.36 -7.43
CA ALA A 62 -21.75 -0.36 -7.03
C ALA A 62 -20.76 -0.53 -8.19
N ILE A 63 -19.48 -0.63 -7.83
CA ILE A 63 -18.39 -0.95 -8.74
C ILE A 63 -17.56 -2.06 -8.12
N ARG A 64 -17.33 -3.13 -8.89
CA ARG A 64 -16.41 -4.19 -8.52
C ARG A 64 -14.99 -3.86 -8.99
N LEU A 65 -14.04 -3.96 -8.07
CA LEU A 65 -12.61 -3.86 -8.33
C LEU A 65 -11.95 -5.21 -8.08
N GLN A 66 -10.87 -5.49 -8.80
CA GLN A 66 -10.09 -6.74 -8.68
C GLN A 66 -9.01 -6.64 -7.60
N ASP A 67 -9.28 -5.87 -6.54
CA ASP A 67 -8.33 -5.60 -5.48
C ASP A 67 -8.88 -6.13 -4.18
N SER A 68 -8.00 -6.69 -3.35
CA SER A 68 -8.38 -7.19 -2.03
C SER A 68 -8.98 -6.10 -1.15
N SER A 69 -9.93 -6.49 -0.31
CA SER A 69 -10.54 -5.61 0.68
C SER A 69 -9.50 -4.97 1.59
N THR A 70 -8.43 -5.69 1.92
CA THR A 70 -7.34 -5.17 2.78
C THR A 70 -6.61 -4.01 2.11
N ASN A 71 -6.23 -4.16 0.83
CA ASN A 71 -5.54 -3.11 0.11
C ASN A 71 -6.45 -1.88 -0.10
N LEU A 72 -7.70 -2.13 -0.51
CA LEU A 72 -8.69 -1.08 -0.71
C LEU A 72 -8.97 -0.32 0.58
N ARG A 73 -9.13 -1.02 1.71
CA ARG A 73 -9.37 -0.40 3.02
C ARG A 73 -8.24 0.56 3.40
N HIS A 74 -6.99 0.16 3.24
CA HIS A 74 -5.85 1.04 3.54
C HIS A 74 -5.89 2.32 2.70
N LEU A 75 -6.12 2.20 1.38
CA LEU A 75 -6.19 3.36 0.51
C LEU A 75 -7.41 4.24 0.83
N LEU A 76 -8.60 3.63 0.94
CA LEU A 76 -9.86 4.36 1.16
C LEU A 76 -9.91 5.03 2.52
N LEU A 77 -9.26 4.50 3.55
CA LEU A 77 -9.11 5.22 4.83
C LEU A 77 -8.33 6.53 4.67
N VAL A 78 -7.28 6.55 3.84
CA VAL A 78 -6.51 7.77 3.55
C VAL A 78 -7.35 8.75 2.72
N LEU A 79 -8.03 8.24 1.69
CA LEU A 79 -8.79 9.08 0.78
C LEU A 79 -10.06 9.62 1.44
N CYS A 80 -10.88 8.76 2.01
CA CYS A 80 -12.24 9.08 2.47
C CYS A 80 -12.32 9.54 3.92
N CYS A 81 -11.43 9.05 4.78
CA CYS A 81 -11.53 9.24 6.23
C CYS A 81 -10.39 10.11 6.80
N GLY A 82 -9.49 10.62 5.95
CA GLY A 82 -8.35 11.44 6.38
C GLY A 82 -7.35 10.69 7.26
N LYS A 83 -7.29 9.35 7.16
CA LYS A 83 -6.39 8.53 7.97
C LYS A 83 -4.93 8.91 7.68
N ASN A 84 -4.23 9.38 8.71
CA ASN A 84 -2.79 9.55 8.68
C ASN A 84 -2.11 8.32 9.30
N TYR A 85 -1.49 7.47 8.48
CA TYR A 85 -0.73 6.32 8.96
C TYR A 85 0.65 6.70 9.52
N TYR A 86 1.14 7.87 9.14
CA TYR A 86 2.53 8.30 9.27
C TYR A 86 2.82 9.06 10.55
N TYR A 87 1.81 9.75 11.09
CA TYR A 87 1.91 10.61 12.26
C TYR A 87 0.69 10.50 13.16
N SER A 88 0.87 10.72 14.46
CA SER A 88 -0.19 10.87 15.45
C SER A 88 0.18 11.98 16.41
N HIS A 89 -0.66 13.02 16.54
CA HIS A 89 -0.36 14.21 17.36
C HIS A 89 1.03 14.79 17.07
N ASP A 90 1.37 14.94 15.78
CA ASP A 90 2.67 15.41 15.27
C ASP A 90 3.88 14.50 15.56
N GLU A 91 3.68 13.35 16.21
CA GLU A 91 4.72 12.37 16.45
C GLU A 91 4.81 11.35 15.31
N VAL A 92 6.05 11.00 14.92
CA VAL A 92 6.32 9.97 13.90
C VAL A 92 5.82 8.62 14.38
N ARG A 93 4.96 7.99 13.58
CA ARG A 93 4.49 6.63 13.82
C ARG A 93 5.23 5.61 12.95
N CYS A 94 5.54 4.47 13.56
CA CYS A 94 6.00 3.28 12.85
C CYS A 94 4.83 2.68 12.05
N VAL A 95 5.03 2.46 10.75
CA VAL A 95 3.97 2.00 9.83
C VAL A 95 4.18 0.51 9.51
N PRO A 96 3.15 -0.35 9.63
CA PRO A 96 3.25 -1.73 9.17
C PRO A 96 3.58 -1.81 7.68
N PHE A 97 4.49 -2.69 7.30
CA PHE A 97 4.89 -2.87 5.90
C PHE A 97 3.69 -3.18 4.99
N SER A 98 2.74 -3.99 5.44
CA SER A 98 1.53 -4.32 4.69
C SER A 98 0.70 -3.10 4.30
N VAL A 99 0.68 -2.06 5.14
CA VAL A 99 0.02 -0.78 4.80
C VAL A 99 0.76 -0.10 3.67
N LEU A 100 2.09 -0.02 3.76
CA LEU A 100 2.91 0.61 2.72
C LEU A 100 2.83 -0.14 1.39
N ASP A 101 2.84 -1.47 1.41
CA ASP A 101 2.65 -2.33 0.24
C ASP A 101 1.30 -2.03 -0.44
N SER A 102 0.20 -1.98 0.33
CA SER A 102 -1.12 -1.59 -0.20
C SER A 102 -1.12 -0.20 -0.83
N LEU A 103 -0.56 0.80 -0.13
CA LEU A 103 -0.57 2.20 -0.57
C LEU A 103 0.31 2.43 -1.80
N VAL A 104 1.46 1.73 -1.92
CA VAL A 104 2.31 1.80 -3.10
C VAL A 104 1.60 1.14 -4.29
N ARG A 105 1.09 -0.09 -4.14
CA ARG A 105 0.43 -0.82 -5.24
C ARG A 105 -0.78 -0.08 -5.76
N LEU A 106 -1.71 0.30 -4.88
CA LEU A 106 -2.93 0.95 -5.30
C LEU A 106 -2.73 2.42 -5.64
N GLY A 107 -1.81 3.11 -4.97
CA GLY A 107 -1.44 4.48 -5.32
C GLY A 107 -0.86 4.57 -6.73
N HIS A 108 -0.05 3.58 -7.13
CA HIS A 108 0.42 3.46 -8.50
C HIS A 108 -0.71 3.06 -9.46
N LYS A 109 -1.45 1.98 -9.17
CA LYS A 109 -2.53 1.45 -10.02
C LYS A 109 -3.62 2.47 -10.32
N TYR A 110 -3.98 3.30 -9.34
CA TYR A 110 -5.03 4.31 -9.47
C TYR A 110 -4.48 5.73 -9.61
N ALA A 111 -3.19 5.92 -9.87
CA ALA A 111 -2.58 7.25 -10.04
C ALA A 111 -2.88 8.23 -8.88
N VAL A 112 -2.87 7.74 -7.63
CA VAL A 112 -2.98 8.56 -6.41
C VAL A 112 -1.57 8.99 -5.99
N HIS A 113 -1.04 10.00 -6.69
CA HIS A 113 0.38 10.34 -6.64
C HIS A 113 0.90 10.77 -5.27
N ASP A 114 0.10 11.49 -4.49
CA ASP A 114 0.49 11.96 -3.16
C ASP A 114 0.61 10.80 -2.16
N VAL A 115 -0.36 9.88 -2.14
CA VAL A 115 -0.30 8.64 -1.34
C VAL A 115 0.89 7.78 -1.73
N LEU A 116 1.13 7.62 -3.04
CA LEU A 116 2.27 6.87 -3.54
C LEU A 116 3.59 7.50 -3.09
N SER A 117 3.73 8.83 -3.23
CA SER A 117 4.91 9.58 -2.83
C SER A 117 5.20 9.43 -1.33
N ASP A 118 4.18 9.57 -0.47
CA ASP A 118 4.33 9.46 0.98
C ASP A 118 4.72 8.04 1.42
N ALA A 119 4.11 7.02 0.82
CA ALA A 119 4.44 5.63 1.11
C ALA A 119 5.87 5.27 0.69
N LEU A 120 6.29 5.69 -0.50
CA LEU A 120 7.67 5.53 -0.97
C LEU A 120 8.66 6.32 -0.12
N GLY A 121 8.32 7.55 0.29
CA GLY A 121 9.13 8.34 1.20
C GLY A 121 9.35 7.64 2.54
N ARG A 122 8.32 6.96 3.06
CA ARG A 122 8.43 6.15 4.27
C ARG A 122 9.34 4.93 4.08
N LEU A 123 9.20 4.21 2.97
CA LEU A 123 10.08 3.08 2.63
C LEU A 123 11.54 3.52 2.46
N LYS A 124 11.79 4.65 1.80
CA LYS A 124 13.14 5.22 1.61
C LYS A 124 13.83 5.53 2.94
N LYS A 125 13.09 6.02 3.94
CA LYS A 125 13.61 6.29 5.29
C LYS A 125 14.00 5.00 6.03
N TYR A 126 13.36 3.88 5.74
CA TYR A 126 13.69 2.58 6.33
C TYR A 126 14.84 1.88 5.60
N TYR A 127 14.80 1.85 4.26
CA TYR A 127 15.79 1.14 3.46
C TYR A 127 17.11 1.89 3.29
N CYS A 128 17.13 3.18 3.67
CA CYS A 128 18.25 4.10 3.75
C CYS A 128 19.11 4.21 2.47
N PRO A 129 19.63 5.40 2.14
CA PRO A 129 20.51 5.59 0.98
C PRO A 129 21.95 5.10 1.19
N THR A 130 22.38 4.83 2.42
CA THR A 130 23.77 4.43 2.72
C THR A 130 23.84 3.21 3.65
N LEU A 131 24.96 2.50 3.64
CA LEU A 131 25.18 1.31 4.47
C LEU A 131 25.31 1.66 5.96
N ASP A 132 26.03 2.73 6.29
CA ASP A 132 26.18 3.19 7.68
C ASP A 132 24.82 3.46 8.35
N GLU A 133 23.88 4.00 7.57
CA GLU A 133 22.51 4.27 8.00
C GLU A 133 21.64 3.02 8.11
N TRP A 134 21.96 1.99 7.34
CA TRP A 134 21.29 0.70 7.38
C TRP A 134 21.66 -0.09 8.64
N ASP A 135 22.91 0.03 9.10
CA ASP A 135 23.40 -0.66 10.28
C ASP A 135 22.75 -0.15 11.59
N ASP A 136 22.22 1.08 11.57
CA ASP A 136 21.43 1.65 12.67
C ASP A 136 19.96 1.15 12.65
N VAL A 137 19.77 -0.06 13.19
CA VAL A 137 18.46 -0.74 13.27
C VAL A 137 17.44 0.07 14.06
N ASP A 138 17.84 0.67 15.17
CA ASP A 138 16.95 1.43 16.05
C ASP A 138 16.43 2.67 15.32
N ARG A 139 17.30 3.36 14.58
CA ARG A 139 16.94 4.54 13.80
C ARG A 139 16.02 4.23 12.64
N ARG A 140 16.17 3.08 11.95
CA ARG A 140 15.30 2.74 10.82
C ARG A 140 13.98 2.10 11.24
N SER A 141 13.97 1.26 12.27
CA SER A 141 12.77 0.57 12.77
C SER A 141 11.68 1.51 13.28
N ARG A 142 12.00 2.77 13.61
CA ARG A 142 11.01 3.81 13.92
C ARG A 142 10.05 4.15 12.77
N TRP A 143 10.46 3.89 11.52
CA TRP A 143 9.69 4.27 10.33
C TRP A 143 8.75 3.18 9.87
N VAL A 144 9.21 1.93 9.86
CA VAL A 144 8.49 0.79 9.28
C VAL A 144 8.62 -0.44 10.17
N GLN A 145 7.48 -1.06 10.47
CA GLN A 145 7.41 -2.37 11.11
C GLN A 145 7.38 -3.42 9.99
N THR A 146 8.45 -4.18 9.87
CA THR A 146 8.64 -5.15 8.80
C THR A 146 9.25 -6.45 9.33
N SER A 147 9.03 -7.52 8.59
CA SER A 147 9.65 -8.82 8.79
C SER A 147 10.69 -9.09 7.69
N PRO A 148 11.58 -10.08 7.85
CA PRO A 148 12.51 -10.46 6.78
C PRO A 148 11.83 -10.92 5.48
N THR A 149 10.61 -11.47 5.54
CA THR A 149 9.86 -11.93 4.37
C THR A 149 9.34 -10.78 3.50
N ASP A 150 9.14 -9.60 4.10
CA ASP A 150 8.65 -8.41 3.38
C ASP A 150 9.71 -7.81 2.45
N ALA A 151 10.99 -8.09 2.70
CA ALA A 151 12.08 -7.58 1.89
C ALA A 151 12.00 -8.04 0.41
N PHE A 152 11.48 -9.24 0.16
CA PHE A 152 11.27 -9.73 -1.21
C PHE A 152 10.18 -8.93 -1.93
N LYS A 153 9.12 -8.56 -1.23
CA LYS A 153 8.03 -7.75 -1.77
C LYS A 153 8.51 -6.36 -2.15
N VAL A 154 9.48 -5.80 -1.42
CA VAL A 154 10.08 -4.50 -1.78
C VAL A 154 10.84 -4.56 -3.10
N ILE A 155 11.54 -5.66 -3.40
CA ILE A 155 12.18 -5.85 -4.71
C ILE A 155 11.12 -5.96 -5.80
N GLU A 156 10.04 -6.70 -5.54
CA GLU A 156 8.93 -6.82 -6.49
C GLU A 156 8.29 -5.45 -6.79
N LEU A 157 7.97 -4.68 -5.75
CA LEU A 157 7.46 -3.31 -5.86
C LEU A 157 8.44 -2.40 -6.63
N ALA A 158 9.74 -2.54 -6.38
CA ALA A 158 10.78 -1.81 -7.10
C ALA A 158 10.79 -2.14 -8.58
N SER A 159 10.69 -3.43 -8.93
CA SER A 159 10.69 -3.89 -10.33
C SER A 159 9.42 -3.50 -11.08
N GLU A 160 8.28 -3.45 -10.39
CA GLU A 160 7.01 -3.00 -10.95
C GLU A 160 7.03 -1.47 -11.18
N ALA A 161 7.65 -0.75 -10.25
CA ALA A 161 7.90 0.69 -10.36
C ALA A 161 8.91 1.03 -11.47
N ASP A 162 10.00 0.29 -11.69
CA ASP A 162 11.07 0.61 -12.65
C ASP A 162 10.62 0.70 -14.13
N ARG A 163 9.40 0.30 -14.47
CA ARG A 163 8.80 0.66 -15.78
C ARG A 163 8.54 2.17 -15.91
N HIS A 164 8.52 2.92 -14.79
CA HIS A 164 8.46 4.37 -14.65
C HIS A 164 9.41 4.85 -13.53
N PRO A 165 10.45 5.66 -13.81
CA PRO A 165 11.64 5.76 -12.95
C PRO A 165 11.32 6.30 -11.55
N ILE A 166 11.31 5.40 -10.55
CA ILE A 166 11.32 5.74 -9.13
C ILE A 166 12.71 5.36 -8.61
N PRO A 167 13.62 6.33 -8.37
CA PRO A 167 14.91 6.02 -7.77
C PRO A 167 14.70 5.56 -6.32
N LEU A 168 14.77 4.26 -6.11
CA LEU A 168 14.99 3.66 -4.81
C LEU A 168 16.48 3.72 -4.45
N PRO A 169 16.84 3.74 -3.16
CA PRO A 169 18.23 3.79 -2.77
C PRO A 169 18.97 2.53 -3.28
N ARG A 170 20.15 2.75 -3.90
CA ARG A 170 21.00 1.71 -4.51
C ARG A 170 21.40 0.58 -3.53
N CYS A 171 21.09 0.75 -2.25
CA CYS A 171 21.32 -0.20 -1.19
C CYS A 171 20.38 -1.40 -1.21
N VAL A 172 19.15 -1.32 -1.76
CA VAL A 172 18.19 -2.45 -1.68
C VAL A 172 18.76 -3.75 -2.28
N PRO A 173 19.39 -3.76 -3.48
CA PRO A 173 20.04 -4.97 -3.99
C PRO A 173 21.27 -5.39 -3.17
N HIS A 174 22.10 -4.43 -2.74
CA HIS A 174 23.38 -4.70 -2.09
C HIS A 174 23.22 -5.21 -0.64
N VAL A 175 22.24 -4.68 0.08
CA VAL A 175 21.86 -5.03 1.44
C VAL A 175 21.15 -6.38 1.50
N LEU A 176 20.31 -6.67 0.50
CA LEU A 176 19.65 -7.97 0.40
C LEU A 176 20.60 -9.07 -0.10
N TRP A 177 21.59 -8.74 -0.94
CA TRP A 177 22.71 -9.64 -1.23
C TRP A 177 23.59 -9.91 -0.01
N ALA A 178 23.92 -8.87 0.79
CA ALA A 178 24.68 -9.03 2.03
C ALA A 178 23.93 -9.92 3.04
N HIS A 179 22.62 -9.68 3.25
CA HIS A 179 21.80 -10.52 4.12
C HIS A 179 21.56 -11.94 3.57
N HIS A 180 21.50 -12.14 2.26
CA HIS A 180 21.36 -13.47 1.67
C HIS A 180 22.64 -14.31 1.84
N LEU A 181 23.82 -13.68 1.75
CA LEU A 181 25.09 -14.33 2.07
C LEU A 181 25.21 -14.61 3.58
N GLU A 182 24.88 -13.67 4.46
CA GLU A 182 24.97 -13.88 5.92
C GLU A 182 23.98 -14.92 6.46
N ARG A 183 22.77 -15.02 5.89
CA ARG A 183 21.78 -16.04 6.29
C ARG A 183 22.04 -17.40 5.66
N SER A 184 22.55 -17.47 4.42
CA SER A 184 22.94 -18.74 3.81
C SER A 184 24.21 -19.34 4.45
N PHE A 185 25.07 -18.51 5.05
CA PHE A 185 26.26 -18.99 5.78
C PHE A 185 26.06 -19.27 7.28
N ARG A 186 24.93 -18.90 7.90
CA ARG A 186 24.67 -19.30 9.30
C ARG A 186 24.17 -20.74 9.49
N CYS A 187 23.89 -21.47 8.41
CA CYS A 187 23.68 -22.92 8.45
C CYS A 187 24.91 -23.74 7.99
N ILE A 188 26.01 -23.10 7.60
CA ILE A 188 27.29 -23.74 7.27
C ILE A 188 28.39 -22.89 7.88
N VAL A 189 28.63 -23.06 9.18
CA VAL A 189 29.91 -23.02 9.94
C VAL A 189 29.53 -22.85 11.41
N ARG A 190 29.03 -23.94 12.00
CA ARG A 190 29.28 -24.28 13.40
C ARG A 190 30.00 -25.62 13.39
N THR A 191 31.28 -25.60 13.11
CA THR A 191 32.22 -26.65 13.53
C THR A 191 33.44 -25.94 14.11
N PRO A 192 33.73 -26.09 15.41
CA PRO A 192 35.01 -25.70 15.95
C PRO A 192 36.01 -26.79 15.55
N PHE A 193 37.10 -26.41 14.90
CA PHE A 193 38.30 -27.23 14.88
C PHE A 193 39.46 -26.33 15.29
N GLY A 194 39.78 -26.39 16.59
CA GLY A 194 41.15 -26.49 17.05
C GLY A 194 41.51 -27.96 17.20
#